data_AF-A0A2N1U1M8-F1
#
_entry.id   AF-A0A2N1U1M8-F1
#
_cell.length_a   1.000
_cell.length_b   1.000
_cell.length_c   1.000
_cell.angle_alpha   90.00
_cell.angle_beta   90.00
_cell.angle_gamma   90.00
#
_symmetry.space_group_name_H-M   'P 1'
#
loop_
_entity.id
_entity.type
_entity.pdbx_description
1 polymer ?
#
loop_
_entity_poly.entity_id
_entity_poly.type
_entity_poly.pdbx_seq_one_letter_code
_entity_poly.pdbx_strand_id
1 'polypeptide(L)'
;MNTISPASRARNLGKAAPKSVRVQVNPVSPSDEHLGKLCSTCGTAILSSDTIVLCPVCSQPYHYDCWKEIGGCGTYGCTAAPVPTIKESVPEDIFTPGWTAEKKCPECGSSIIANALVCKFCRASFPTERPMTKEEWRDREYDEKEMHKIKTTVITQFILSTLGCLFFIMLPINLIAAFTDSWNFRAKRLPPTLKVLFYASLAISTLWAAIAAVFILYSMVFS
;
A
#
# COMPACT_ATOMS: atom_id res chain seq x y z
N MET A 1 45.41 11.82 19.40
CA MET A 1 44.70 12.98 18.83
C MET A 1 44.74 12.85 17.31
N ASN A 2 43.69 12.25 16.72
CA ASN A 2 43.56 12.13 15.26
C ASN A 2 42.34 12.92 14.83
N THR A 3 42.60 13.91 13.97
CA THR A 3 41.68 14.92 13.45
C THR A 3 40.90 14.33 12.26
N ILE A 4 39.58 14.26 12.39
CA ILE A 4 38.68 13.90 11.28
C ILE A 4 38.28 15.21 10.59
N SER A 5 38.74 15.36 9.35
CA SER A 5 38.35 16.44 8.43
C SER A 5 36.98 16.14 7.81
N PRO A 6 36.05 17.12 7.69
CA PRO A 6 34.73 16.87 7.12
C PRO A 6 34.77 16.88 5.59
N ALA A 7 34.28 15.80 4.98
CA ALA A 7 34.09 15.67 3.55
C ALA A 7 33.07 16.71 3.02
N SER A 8 33.47 17.41 1.96
CA SER A 8 32.74 18.48 1.30
C SER A 8 31.47 17.98 0.59
N ARG A 9 30.36 18.64 0.90
CA ARG A 9 29.04 18.45 0.28
C ARG A 9 29.06 18.99 -1.15
N ALA A 10 29.16 18.09 -2.14
CA ALA A 10 29.02 18.46 -3.55
C ALA A 10 27.63 19.02 -3.83
N ARG A 11 27.58 20.25 -4.33
CA ARG A 11 26.38 21.03 -4.64
C ARG A 11 25.93 20.63 -6.06
N ASN A 12 24.85 19.87 -6.18
CA ASN A 12 24.23 19.56 -7.47
C ASN A 12 23.65 20.84 -8.07
N LEU A 13 24.31 21.38 -9.10
CA LEU A 13 23.79 22.47 -9.93
C LEU A 13 22.65 21.91 -10.78
N GLY A 14 21.43 22.36 -10.50
CA GLY A 14 20.23 21.98 -11.24
C GLY A 14 20.35 22.33 -12.72
N LYS A 15 20.28 21.32 -13.58
CA LYS A 15 20.05 21.52 -15.01
C LYS A 15 18.61 21.96 -15.19
N ALA A 16 18.40 23.15 -15.76
CA ALA A 16 17.08 23.68 -16.07
C ALA A 16 16.31 22.72 -16.98
N ALA A 17 15.04 22.48 -16.66
CA ALA A 17 14.14 21.68 -17.48
C ALA A 17 13.99 22.31 -18.89
N PRO A 18 14.01 21.52 -19.97
CA PRO A 18 13.73 22.04 -21.31
C PRO A 18 12.28 22.52 -21.37
N LYS A 19 12.08 23.80 -21.71
CA LYS A 19 10.75 24.34 -22.01
C LYS A 19 10.15 23.55 -23.17
N SER A 20 8.91 23.08 -23.02
CA SER A 20 8.18 22.43 -24.10
C SER A 20 7.94 23.43 -25.22
N VAL A 21 8.67 23.27 -26.32
CA VAL A 21 8.46 24.05 -27.53
C VAL A 21 7.28 23.43 -28.27
N ARG A 22 6.10 24.07 -28.17
CA ARG A 22 4.97 23.73 -29.06
C ARG A 22 5.31 24.19 -30.46
N VAL A 23 5.36 23.26 -31.41
CA VAL A 23 5.62 23.56 -32.82
C VAL A 23 4.38 24.25 -33.41
N GLN A 24 4.54 25.50 -33.83
CA GLN A 24 3.48 26.23 -34.51
C GLN A 24 3.26 25.67 -35.91
N VAL A 25 2.00 25.47 -36.26
CA VAL A 25 1.56 24.93 -37.56
C VAL A 25 0.32 25.67 -38.00
N ASN A 26 0.12 25.78 -39.31
CA ASN A 26 -1.04 26.44 -39.89
C ASN A 26 -2.08 25.40 -40.32
N PRO A 27 -3.37 25.63 -40.03
CA PRO A 27 -4.46 24.80 -40.56
C PRO A 27 -4.55 24.94 -42.08
N VAL A 28 -4.76 23.83 -42.78
CA VAL A 28 -4.93 23.76 -44.23
C VAL A 28 -6.14 22.86 -44.53
N SER A 29 -6.85 23.15 -45.62
CA SER A 29 -7.87 22.24 -46.15
C SER A 29 -7.20 21.03 -46.85
N PRO A 30 -7.71 19.80 -46.66
CA PRO A 30 -7.13 18.60 -47.24
C PRO A 30 -7.22 18.61 -48.76
N SER A 31 -6.09 18.32 -49.42
CA SER A 31 -6.05 18.01 -50.87
C SER A 31 -6.33 16.52 -51.12
N ASP A 32 -6.56 16.13 -52.38
CA ASP A 32 -6.88 14.74 -52.78
C ASP A 32 -5.87 13.70 -52.28
N GLU A 33 -4.60 14.09 -52.08
CA GLU A 33 -3.54 13.21 -51.55
C GLU A 33 -3.67 12.90 -50.06
N HIS A 34 -4.47 13.68 -49.32
CA HIS A 34 -4.67 13.54 -47.88
C HIS A 34 -5.96 12.82 -47.53
N LEU A 35 -6.92 12.79 -48.46
CA LEU A 35 -8.22 12.15 -48.24
C LEU A 35 -8.06 10.64 -48.05
N GLY A 36 -8.67 10.10 -47.00
CA GLY A 36 -8.58 8.69 -46.64
C GLY A 36 -7.30 8.29 -45.91
N LYS A 37 -6.30 9.17 -45.75
CA LYS A 37 -5.17 8.92 -44.85
C LYS A 37 -5.64 8.98 -43.39
N LEU A 38 -5.06 8.14 -42.54
CA LEU A 38 -5.41 8.08 -41.12
C LEU A 38 -4.64 9.14 -40.33
N CYS A 39 -5.33 9.85 -39.44
CA CYS A 39 -4.70 10.70 -38.45
C CYS A 39 -3.91 9.85 -37.45
N SER A 40 -2.60 10.06 -37.33
CA SER A 40 -1.74 9.25 -36.44
C SER A 40 -2.02 9.44 -34.94
N THR A 41 -2.91 10.36 -34.57
CA THR A 41 -3.36 10.59 -33.19
C THR A 41 -4.59 9.78 -32.84
N CYS A 42 -5.68 9.94 -33.61
CA CYS A 42 -6.97 9.31 -33.31
C CYS A 42 -7.23 8.04 -34.12
N GLY A 43 -6.47 7.79 -35.18
CA GLY A 43 -6.63 6.65 -36.07
C GLY A 43 -7.78 6.78 -37.07
N THR A 44 -8.47 7.92 -37.12
CA THR A 44 -9.61 8.15 -38.04
C THR A 44 -9.15 8.70 -39.38
N ALA A 45 -9.82 8.30 -40.46
CA ALA A 45 -9.55 8.80 -41.81
C ALA A 45 -9.89 10.29 -41.94
N ILE A 46 -9.07 11.01 -42.72
CA ILE A 46 -9.27 12.42 -43.04
C ILE A 46 -10.30 12.56 -44.15
N LEU A 47 -11.31 13.38 -43.91
CA LEU A 47 -12.39 13.69 -44.83
C LEU A 47 -12.19 15.06 -45.49
N SER A 48 -12.87 15.32 -46.60
CA SER A 48 -12.77 16.59 -47.34
C SER A 48 -13.33 17.80 -46.58
N SER A 49 -14.21 17.55 -45.60
CA SER A 49 -14.75 18.57 -44.70
C SER A 49 -13.83 18.92 -43.53
N ASP A 50 -12.79 18.12 -43.29
CA ASP A 50 -11.94 18.28 -42.12
C ASP A 50 -10.91 19.40 -42.32
N THR A 51 -10.46 20.00 -41.23
CA THR A 51 -9.29 20.88 -41.25
C THR A 51 -8.08 20.11 -40.78
N ILE A 52 -7.02 20.10 -41.58
CA ILE A 52 -5.83 19.30 -41.32
C ILE A 52 -4.60 20.14 -41.03
N VAL A 53 -3.62 19.50 -40.41
CA VAL A 53 -2.28 20.00 -40.18
C VAL A 53 -1.30 18.96 -40.67
N LEU A 54 -0.26 19.43 -41.36
CA LEU A 54 0.88 18.60 -41.74
C LEU A 54 2.02 18.84 -40.77
N CYS A 55 2.62 17.76 -40.27
CA CYS A 55 3.83 17.88 -39.47
C CYS A 55 4.95 18.50 -40.33
N PRO A 56 5.63 19.58 -39.89
CA PRO A 56 6.69 20.22 -40.69
C PRO A 56 7.95 19.35 -40.87
N VAL A 57 8.06 18.24 -40.12
CA VAL A 57 9.22 17.34 -40.15
C VAL A 57 8.92 16.09 -40.95
N CYS A 58 7.85 15.37 -40.62
CA CYS A 58 7.53 14.07 -41.25
C CYS A 58 6.37 14.15 -42.24
N SER A 59 5.78 15.33 -42.46
CA SER A 59 4.66 15.59 -43.38
C SER A 59 3.42 14.75 -43.14
N GLN A 60 3.29 14.10 -41.97
CA GLN A 60 2.09 13.30 -41.69
C GLN A 60 0.89 14.17 -41.40
N PRO A 61 -0.30 13.77 -41.88
CA PRO A 61 -1.51 14.54 -41.73
C PRO A 61 -2.22 14.22 -40.41
N TYR A 62 -2.68 15.28 -39.75
CA TYR A 62 -3.41 15.23 -38.49
C TYR A 62 -4.65 16.09 -38.62
N HIS A 63 -5.71 15.76 -37.88
CA HIS A 63 -6.78 16.72 -37.63
C HIS A 63 -6.22 17.91 -36.86
N TYR A 64 -6.68 19.11 -37.21
CA TYR A 64 -6.26 20.34 -36.53
C TYR A 64 -6.48 20.26 -35.01
N ASP A 65 -7.63 19.74 -34.59
CA ASP A 65 -7.98 19.58 -33.17
C ASP A 65 -7.06 18.57 -32.47
N CYS A 66 -6.78 17.43 -33.11
CA CYS A 66 -5.86 16.42 -32.58
C CYS A 66 -4.44 16.99 -32.41
N TRP A 67 -3.96 17.82 -33.34
CA TRP A 67 -2.67 18.47 -33.22
C TRP A 67 -2.66 19.49 -32.07
N LYS A 68 -3.74 20.26 -31.93
CA LYS A 68 -3.89 21.27 -30.87
C LYS A 68 -3.89 20.65 -29.47
N GLU A 69 -4.52 19.50 -29.30
CA GLU A 69 -4.58 18.78 -28.02
C GLU A 69 -3.22 18.22 -27.60
N ILE A 70 -2.51 17.57 -28.53
CA ILE A 70 -1.20 16.95 -28.24
C ILE A 70 -0.07 17.99 -28.18
N GLY A 71 -0.15 19.03 -29.01
CA GLY A 71 0.87 20.08 -29.10
C GLY A 71 2.15 19.67 -29.84
N GLY A 72 2.09 18.60 -30.63
CA GLY A 72 3.20 18.11 -31.45
C GLY A 72 2.88 16.82 -32.21
N CYS A 73 3.88 16.27 -32.90
CA CYS A 73 3.76 15.07 -33.72
C CYS A 73 3.68 13.79 -32.88
N GLY A 74 2.71 12.91 -33.16
CA GLY A 74 2.58 11.60 -32.50
C GLY A 74 3.44 10.48 -33.10
N THR A 75 4.16 10.76 -34.19
CA THR A 75 5.00 9.74 -34.86
C THR A 75 6.28 9.47 -34.07
N TYR A 76 6.52 8.19 -33.77
CA TYR A 76 7.71 7.76 -33.04
C TYR A 76 9.00 8.23 -33.74
N GLY A 77 9.88 8.90 -32.98
CA GLY A 77 11.16 9.41 -33.49
C GLY A 77 11.10 10.75 -34.23
N CYS A 78 9.93 11.39 -34.35
CA CYS A 78 9.82 12.71 -34.96
C CYS A 78 10.36 13.81 -34.04
N THR A 79 11.17 14.73 -34.55
CA THR A 79 11.72 15.85 -33.75
C THR A 79 10.68 16.90 -33.38
N ALA A 80 9.56 16.96 -34.11
CA ALA A 80 8.38 17.76 -33.76
C ALA A 80 7.46 17.09 -32.72
N ALA A 81 7.84 15.92 -32.17
CA ALA A 81 7.07 15.28 -31.11
C ALA A 81 7.10 16.14 -29.83
N PRO A 82 6.00 16.18 -29.05
CA PRO A 82 6.00 16.88 -27.79
C PRO A 82 7.06 16.25 -26.87
N VAL A 83 7.96 17.06 -26.33
CA VAL A 83 8.89 16.60 -25.30
C VAL A 83 8.03 16.14 -24.12
N PRO A 84 8.13 14.86 -23.69
CA PRO A 84 7.41 14.43 -22.50
C PRO A 84 7.91 15.28 -21.34
N THR A 85 7.09 16.22 -20.88
CA THR A 85 7.30 16.87 -19.60
C THR A 85 7.30 15.74 -18.57
N ILE A 86 8.48 15.44 -18.08
CA ILE A 86 8.75 14.34 -17.16
C ILE A 86 7.76 14.46 -16.00
N LYS A 87 6.86 13.47 -15.95
CA LYS A 87 6.16 12.93 -14.79
C LYS A 87 5.58 13.98 -13.84
N GLU A 88 4.26 14.10 -13.88
CA GLU A 88 3.47 14.32 -12.67
C GLU A 88 4.10 13.48 -11.55
N SER A 89 4.42 14.12 -10.43
CA SER A 89 5.04 13.45 -9.28
C SER A 89 4.08 12.39 -8.78
N VAL A 90 4.26 11.17 -9.32
CA VAL A 90 3.70 9.96 -8.75
C VAL A 90 4.12 9.97 -7.28
N PRO A 91 3.17 9.92 -6.33
CA PRO A 91 3.53 10.01 -4.93
C PRO A 91 4.50 8.88 -4.57
N GLU A 92 5.39 9.17 -3.62
CA GLU A 92 6.55 8.34 -3.23
C GLU A 92 6.18 6.92 -2.74
N ASP A 93 4.89 6.61 -2.68
CA ASP A 93 4.29 5.33 -2.31
C ASP A 93 4.07 4.38 -3.50
N ILE A 94 4.09 4.84 -4.75
CA ILE A 94 3.98 3.95 -5.92
C ILE A 94 5.38 3.46 -6.32
N PHE A 95 5.89 2.54 -5.51
CA PHE A 95 7.04 1.72 -5.90
C PHE A 95 6.65 0.86 -7.12
N THR A 96 7.15 1.23 -8.30
CA THR A 96 7.09 0.40 -9.51
C THR A 96 8.46 -0.25 -9.70
N PRO A 97 8.71 -1.43 -9.11
CA PRO A 97 9.98 -2.10 -9.31
C PRO A 97 10.12 -2.48 -10.79
N GLY A 98 11.07 -1.86 -11.48
CA GLY A 98 11.60 -2.46 -12.70
C GLY A 98 12.20 -3.83 -12.38
N TRP A 99 12.25 -4.73 -13.36
CA TRP A 99 12.82 -6.08 -13.21
C TRP A 99 14.25 -6.11 -12.63
N THR A 100 14.97 -4.99 -12.71
CA THR A 100 16.34 -4.81 -12.22
C THR A 100 16.47 -3.94 -10.96
N ALA A 101 15.36 -3.53 -10.35
CA ALA A 101 15.41 -2.72 -9.14
C ALA A 101 15.91 -3.57 -7.94
N GLU A 102 16.72 -2.97 -7.08
CA GLU A 102 17.21 -3.61 -5.85
C GLU A 102 16.60 -2.95 -4.62
N LYS A 103 16.35 -3.75 -3.58
CA LYS A 103 15.97 -3.28 -2.23
C LYS A 103 16.92 -3.84 -1.18
N LYS A 104 16.95 -3.21 -0.01
CA LYS A 104 17.72 -3.68 1.15
C LYS A 104 16.88 -4.61 2.01
N CYS A 105 17.46 -5.72 2.44
CA CYS A 105 16.85 -6.57 3.45
C CYS A 105 16.91 -5.87 4.82
N PRO A 106 15.77 -5.67 5.52
CA PRO A 106 15.76 -5.02 6.85
C PRO A 106 16.40 -5.86 7.96
N GLU A 107 16.48 -7.18 7.78
CA GLU A 107 17.08 -8.11 8.74
C GLU A 107 18.62 -8.11 8.65
N CYS A 108 19.17 -8.39 7.46
CA CYS A 108 20.62 -8.57 7.28
C CYS A 108 21.33 -7.42 6.54
N GLY A 109 20.60 -6.47 5.96
CA GLY A 109 21.15 -5.32 5.24
C GLY A 109 21.68 -5.60 3.83
N SER A 110 21.63 -6.85 3.35
CA SER A 110 22.08 -7.21 1.99
C SER A 110 21.15 -6.64 0.90
N SER A 111 21.72 -6.29 -0.26
CA SER A 111 20.93 -5.91 -1.45
C SER A 111 20.32 -7.14 -2.12
N ILE A 112 19.00 -7.13 -2.32
CA ILE A 112 18.22 -8.18 -2.96
C ILE A 112 17.37 -7.58 -4.08
N ILE A 113 16.88 -8.41 -5.00
CA ILE A 113 15.98 -7.96 -6.07
C ILE A 113 14.69 -7.41 -5.43
N ALA A 114 14.17 -6.31 -5.95
CA ALA A 114 13.03 -5.59 -5.41
C ALA A 114 11.77 -6.45 -5.23
N ASN A 115 11.48 -7.34 -6.19
CA ASN A 115 10.33 -8.25 -6.15
C ASN A 115 10.57 -9.50 -5.27
N ALA A 116 11.74 -9.66 -4.65
CA ALA A 116 12.02 -10.83 -3.82
C ALA A 116 11.17 -10.82 -2.54
N LEU A 117 10.38 -11.87 -2.33
CA LEU A 117 9.63 -12.13 -1.08
C LEU A 117 10.45 -12.92 -0.05
N VAL A 118 11.61 -13.48 -0.43
CA VAL A 118 12.50 -14.18 0.48
C VAL A 118 13.93 -13.71 0.25
N CYS A 119 14.64 -13.37 1.32
CA CYS A 119 16.04 -12.97 1.23
C CYS A 119 16.94 -14.17 0.88
N LYS A 120 17.76 -14.04 -0.17
CA LYS A 120 18.72 -15.09 -0.56
C LYS A 120 19.85 -15.33 0.45
N PHE A 121 20.12 -14.36 1.33
CA PHE A 121 21.25 -14.42 2.28
C PHE A 121 20.81 -14.91 3.67
N CYS A 122 19.80 -14.27 4.28
CA CYS A 122 19.33 -14.61 5.63
C CYS A 122 18.01 -15.41 5.66
N ARG A 123 17.36 -15.60 4.52
CA ARG A 123 16.05 -16.27 4.40
C ARG A 123 14.87 -15.61 5.13
N ALA A 124 15.00 -14.35 5.55
CA ALA A 124 13.84 -13.59 6.00
C ALA A 124 12.75 -13.52 4.92
N SER A 125 11.50 -13.77 5.31
CA SER A 125 10.32 -13.72 4.44
C SER A 125 9.58 -12.40 4.58
N PHE A 126 9.28 -11.74 3.46
CA PHE A 126 8.54 -10.49 3.37
C PHE A 126 7.11 -10.78 2.90
N PRO A 127 6.08 -10.07 3.41
CA PRO A 127 4.71 -10.30 2.95
C PRO A 127 4.40 -9.59 1.63
N THR A 128 5.18 -8.57 1.26
CA THR A 128 4.95 -7.71 0.12
C THR A 128 6.29 -7.36 -0.54
N GLU A 129 6.24 -7.03 -1.82
CA GLU A 129 7.41 -6.63 -2.60
C GLU A 129 7.96 -5.25 -2.21
N ARG A 130 7.14 -4.40 -1.58
CA ARG A 130 7.53 -3.07 -1.10
C ARG A 130 8.81 -3.13 -0.24
N PRO A 131 9.78 -2.23 -0.47
CA PRO A 131 10.92 -2.09 0.43
C PRO A 131 10.42 -1.66 1.82
N MET A 132 10.72 -2.48 2.84
CA MET A 132 10.43 -2.13 4.24
C MET A 132 11.67 -1.54 4.89
N THR A 133 11.46 -0.59 5.80
CA THR A 133 12.53 -0.09 6.67
C THR A 133 12.84 -1.09 7.79
N LYS A 134 13.97 -0.90 8.49
CA LYS A 134 14.33 -1.72 9.64
C LYS A 134 13.38 -1.50 10.82
N GLU A 135 12.87 -0.28 10.96
CA GLU A 135 11.88 0.10 11.96
C GLU A 135 10.54 -0.59 11.69
N GLU A 136 10.01 -0.50 10.46
CA GLU A 136 8.78 -1.18 10.06
C GLU A 136 8.87 -2.71 10.24
N TRP A 137 10.05 -3.28 10.00
CA TRP A 137 10.30 -4.70 10.22
C TRP A 137 10.26 -5.10 11.70
N ARG A 138 10.92 -4.31 12.56
CA ARG A 138 10.93 -4.54 14.02
C ARG A 138 9.53 -4.37 14.62
N ASP A 139 8.80 -3.35 14.19
CA ASP A 139 7.45 -3.07 14.68
C ASP A 139 6.48 -4.20 14.30
N ARG A 140 6.62 -4.76 13.09
CA ARG A 140 5.91 -5.99 12.69
C ARG A 140 6.24 -7.17 13.60
N GLU A 141 7.52 -7.45 13.85
CA GLU A 141 7.91 -8.58 14.69
C GLU A 141 7.35 -8.43 16.12
N TYR A 142 7.35 -7.20 16.63
CA TYR A 142 6.73 -6.86 17.91
C TYR A 142 5.22 -7.10 17.88
N ASP A 143 4.52 -6.60 16.87
CA ASP A 143 3.07 -6.81 16.69
C ASP A 143 2.72 -8.29 16.56
N GLU A 144 3.52 -9.09 15.85
CA GLU A 144 3.30 -10.53 15.71
C GLU A 144 3.45 -11.27 17.06
N LYS A 145 4.50 -10.96 17.82
CA LYS A 145 4.74 -11.53 19.15
C LYS A 145 3.65 -11.12 20.14
N GLU A 146 3.26 -9.84 20.16
CA GLU A 146 2.16 -9.36 21.00
C GLU A 146 0.83 -10.01 20.61
N MET A 147 0.55 -10.17 19.32
CA MET A 147 -0.63 -10.89 18.84
C MET A 147 -0.64 -12.36 19.26
N HIS A 148 0.51 -13.03 19.21
CA HIS A 148 0.61 -14.41 19.67
C HIS A 148 0.29 -14.52 21.17
N LYS A 149 0.86 -13.65 22.01
CA LYS A 149 0.56 -13.62 23.45
C LYS A 149 -0.92 -13.38 23.71
N ILE A 150 -1.53 -12.39 23.04
CA ILE A 150 -2.95 -12.07 23.21
C ILE A 150 -3.84 -13.26 22.81
N LYS A 151 -3.52 -13.94 21.69
CA LYS A 151 -4.24 -15.15 21.28
C LYS A 151 -4.15 -16.24 22.34
N THR A 152 -2.96 -16.53 22.83
CA THR A 152 -2.73 -17.54 23.87
C THR A 152 -3.48 -17.20 25.15
N THR A 153 -3.44 -15.93 25.62
CA THR A 153 -4.19 -15.49 26.80
C THR A 153 -5.70 -15.66 26.65
N VAL A 154 -6.28 -15.28 25.50
CA VAL A 154 -7.73 -15.42 25.28
C VAL A 154 -8.15 -16.90 25.26
N ILE A 155 -7.37 -17.75 24.60
CA ILE A 155 -7.63 -19.19 24.53
C ILE A 155 -7.53 -19.83 25.91
N THR A 156 -6.48 -19.53 26.68
CA THR A 156 -6.33 -20.06 28.04
C THR A 156 -7.45 -19.58 28.96
N GLN A 157 -7.86 -18.31 28.86
CA GLN A 157 -8.97 -17.77 29.64
C GLN A 157 -10.31 -18.43 29.30
N PHE A 158 -10.56 -18.73 28.02
CA PHE A 158 -11.73 -19.49 27.60
C PHE A 158 -11.72 -20.92 28.17
N ILE A 159 -10.62 -21.66 28.01
CA ILE A 159 -10.47 -23.03 28.54
C ILE A 159 -10.62 -23.06 30.06
N LEU A 160 -10.05 -22.09 30.77
CA LEU A 160 -10.14 -22.04 32.22
C LEU A 160 -11.54 -21.66 32.71
N SER A 161 -12.30 -20.91 31.91
CA SER A 161 -13.69 -20.54 32.21
C SER A 161 -14.68 -21.70 31.99
N THR A 162 -14.37 -22.65 31.11
CA THR A 162 -15.21 -23.85 30.94
C THR A 162 -15.04 -24.84 32.09
N LEU A 163 -13.92 -24.78 32.82
CA LEU A 163 -13.70 -25.50 34.08
C LEU A 163 -14.48 -24.80 35.21
N GLY A 164 -15.76 -25.13 35.33
CA GLY A 164 -16.74 -24.43 36.17
C GLY A 164 -16.35 -24.25 37.65
N CYS A 165 -15.43 -25.05 38.19
CA CYS A 165 -14.92 -24.87 39.54
C CYS A 165 -14.07 -23.60 39.73
N LEU A 166 -13.62 -22.93 38.66
CA LEU A 166 -12.73 -21.76 38.76
C LEU A 166 -13.46 -20.43 38.58
N PHE A 167 -14.80 -20.42 38.60
CA PHE A 167 -15.61 -19.23 38.33
C PHE A 167 -15.30 -18.07 39.29
N PHE A 168 -14.98 -18.35 40.55
CA PHE A 168 -14.67 -17.33 41.57
C PHE A 168 -13.38 -16.56 41.27
N ILE A 169 -12.44 -17.17 40.56
CA ILE A 169 -11.20 -16.51 40.11
C ILE A 169 -11.38 -15.91 38.71
N MET A 170 -12.05 -16.65 37.81
CA MET A 170 -12.17 -16.24 36.41
C MET A 170 -13.16 -15.10 36.18
N LEU A 171 -14.24 -15.01 36.96
CA LEU A 171 -15.22 -13.92 36.83
C LEU A 171 -14.60 -12.53 37.08
N PRO A 172 -13.88 -12.27 38.19
CA PRO A 172 -13.24 -10.96 38.39
C PRO A 172 -12.15 -10.68 37.34
N ILE A 173 -11.38 -11.69 36.91
CA ILE A 173 -10.37 -11.52 35.84
C ILE A 173 -11.04 -11.14 34.50
N ASN A 174 -12.11 -11.83 34.12
CA ASN A 174 -12.88 -11.54 32.91
C ASN A 174 -13.54 -10.14 32.97
N LEU A 175 -14.09 -9.74 34.13
CA LEU A 175 -14.69 -8.43 34.32
C LEU A 175 -13.64 -7.31 34.27
N ILE A 176 -12.52 -7.45 34.99
CA ILE A 176 -11.41 -6.49 34.92
C ILE A 176 -10.94 -6.37 33.48
N ALA A 177 -10.74 -7.48 32.77
CA ALA A 177 -10.40 -7.44 31.34
C ALA A 177 -11.46 -6.73 30.50
N ALA A 178 -12.76 -6.90 30.74
CA ALA A 178 -13.81 -6.20 30.00
C ALA A 178 -13.85 -4.68 30.29
N PHE A 179 -13.50 -4.26 31.51
CA PHE A 179 -13.59 -2.87 31.96
C PHE A 179 -12.28 -2.07 31.87
N THR A 180 -11.14 -2.70 31.61
CA THR A 180 -9.86 -1.98 31.49
C THR A 180 -9.67 -1.45 30.06
N ASP A 181 -9.39 -0.14 29.90
CA ASP A 181 -9.15 0.49 28.60
C ASP A 181 -8.02 -0.16 27.78
N SER A 182 -7.01 -0.68 28.47
CA SER A 182 -5.89 -1.41 27.87
C SER A 182 -6.35 -2.67 27.13
N TRP A 183 -7.38 -3.35 27.65
CA TRP A 183 -7.92 -4.55 27.03
C TRP A 183 -8.97 -4.22 25.99
N ASN A 184 -9.80 -3.19 26.18
CA ASN A 184 -10.71 -2.73 25.13
C ASN A 184 -9.97 -2.32 23.84
N PHE A 185 -8.80 -1.69 23.97
CA PHE A 185 -7.92 -1.39 22.83
C PHE A 185 -7.39 -2.65 22.15
N ARG A 186 -6.93 -3.64 22.95
CA ARG A 186 -6.46 -4.95 22.44
C ARG A 186 -7.61 -5.70 21.76
N ALA A 187 -8.79 -5.75 22.38
CA ALA A 187 -10.02 -6.38 21.90
C ALA A 187 -10.40 -5.91 20.49
N LYS A 188 -10.27 -4.61 20.19
CA LYS A 188 -10.53 -4.08 18.84
C LYS A 188 -9.63 -4.67 17.76
N ARG A 189 -8.34 -4.91 18.07
CA ARG A 189 -7.34 -5.50 17.16
C ARG A 189 -7.48 -7.01 16.96
N LEU A 190 -8.25 -7.71 17.81
CA LEU A 190 -8.44 -9.15 17.66
C LEU A 190 -9.22 -9.52 16.38
N PRO A 191 -8.90 -10.65 15.74
CA PRO A 191 -9.69 -11.19 14.66
C PRO A 191 -11.11 -11.55 15.15
N PRO A 192 -12.13 -11.53 14.26
CA PRO A 192 -13.52 -11.77 14.64
C PRO A 192 -13.75 -13.06 15.42
N THR A 193 -13.01 -14.12 15.07
CA THR A 193 -13.10 -15.43 15.73
C THR A 193 -12.74 -15.36 17.22
N LEU A 194 -11.58 -14.78 17.57
CA LEU A 194 -11.16 -14.67 18.96
C LEU A 194 -12.02 -13.71 19.79
N LYS A 195 -12.64 -12.70 19.16
CA LYS A 195 -13.61 -11.82 19.86
C LYS A 195 -14.79 -12.63 20.40
N VAL A 196 -15.32 -13.57 19.61
CA VAL A 196 -16.42 -14.44 20.04
C VAL A 196 -16.00 -15.31 21.22
N LEU A 197 -14.78 -15.88 21.21
CA LEU A 197 -14.27 -16.70 22.32
C LEU A 197 -14.17 -15.90 23.63
N PHE A 198 -13.74 -14.63 23.57
CA PHE A 198 -13.65 -13.78 24.75
C PHE A 198 -15.04 -13.45 25.35
N TYR A 199 -16.03 -13.12 24.54
CA TYR A 199 -17.38 -12.87 25.06
C TYR A 199 -18.04 -14.17 25.57
N ALA A 200 -17.75 -15.30 24.93
CA ALA A 200 -18.18 -16.60 25.40
C ALA A 200 -17.58 -16.93 26.78
N SER A 201 -16.31 -16.63 27.03
CA SER A 201 -15.69 -16.89 28.35
C SER A 201 -16.33 -16.06 29.47
N LEU A 202 -16.68 -14.80 29.19
CA LEU A 202 -17.42 -13.95 30.14
C LEU A 202 -18.82 -14.51 30.42
N ALA A 203 -19.57 -14.88 29.37
CA ALA A 203 -20.92 -15.43 29.51
C ALA A 203 -20.92 -16.75 30.31
N ILE A 204 -19.99 -17.67 30.01
CA ILE A 204 -19.85 -18.94 30.73
C ILE A 204 -19.49 -18.69 32.20
N SER A 205 -18.58 -17.75 32.49
CA SER A 205 -18.23 -17.40 33.86
C SER A 205 -19.42 -16.83 34.64
N THR A 206 -20.22 -15.97 34.01
CA THR A 206 -21.44 -15.43 34.63
C THR A 206 -22.49 -16.50 34.88
N LEU A 207 -22.61 -17.47 33.98
CA LEU A 207 -23.53 -18.60 34.12
C LEU A 207 -23.14 -19.48 35.31
N TRP A 208 -21.86 -19.84 35.43
CA TRP A 208 -21.36 -20.63 36.57
C TRP A 208 -21.57 -19.91 37.90
N ALA A 209 -21.30 -18.60 37.94
CA ALA A 209 -21.52 -17.79 39.13
C ALA A 209 -23.01 -17.73 39.53
N ALA A 210 -23.92 -17.59 38.56
CA ALA A 210 -25.36 -17.58 38.81
C ALA A 210 -25.86 -18.94 39.34
N ILE A 211 -25.42 -20.04 38.73
CA ILE A 211 -25.75 -21.40 39.18
C ILE A 211 -25.27 -21.60 40.62
N ALA A 212 -24.02 -21.24 40.93
CA ALA A 212 -23.47 -21.35 42.29
C ALA A 212 -24.27 -20.51 43.30
N ALA A 213 -24.65 -19.27 42.96
CA ALA A 213 -25.45 -18.41 43.82
C ALA A 213 -26.84 -19.02 44.12
N VAL A 214 -27.50 -19.61 43.11
CA VAL A 214 -28.79 -20.30 43.29
C VAL A 214 -28.65 -21.48 44.26
N PHE A 215 -27.60 -22.30 44.13
CA PHE A 215 -27.36 -23.41 45.06
C PHE A 215 -27.12 -22.93 46.49
N ILE A 216 -26.36 -21.85 46.68
CA ILE A 216 -26.12 -21.26 48.01
C ILE A 216 -27.44 -20.75 48.61
N LEU A 217 -28.22 -19.97 47.84
CA LEU A 217 -29.52 -19.46 48.30
C LEU A 217 -30.49 -20.58 48.65
N TYR A 218 -30.56 -21.63 47.83
CA TYR A 218 -31.36 -22.82 48.12
C TYR A 218 -30.92 -23.47 49.44
N SER A 219 -29.61 -23.67 49.64
CA SER A 219 -29.10 -24.23 50.89
C SER A 219 -29.42 -23.38 52.12
N MET A 220 -29.45 -22.05 52.00
CA MET A 220 -29.80 -21.14 53.10
C MET A 220 -31.29 -21.15 53.46
N VAL A 221 -32.16 -21.42 52.49
CA VAL A 221 -33.62 -21.43 52.69
C VAL A 221 -34.11 -22.78 53.23
N PHE A 222 -33.46 -23.87 52.84
CA PHE A 222 -33.89 -25.24 53.14
C PHE A 222 -33.03 -25.96 54.19
N SER A 223 -32.02 -25.30 54.76
CA SER A 223 -31.21 -25.81 55.88
C SER A 223 -31.60 -25.14 57.19
#